data_AF-G9K4H0-F1
#
_entry.id   AF-G9K4H0-F1
#
_cell.length_a   1.000
_cell.length_b   1.000
_cell.length_c   1.000
_cell.angle_alpha   90.00
_cell.angle_beta   90.00
_cell.angle_gamma   90.00
#
_symmetry.space_group_name_H-M   'P 1'
#
loop_
_entity.id
_entity.type
_entity.pdbx_description
1 polymer ?
#
loop_
_entity_poly.entity_id
_entity_poly.type
_entity_poly.pdbx_seq_one_letter_code
_entity_poly.pdbx_strand_id
1 'polypeptide(L)'
;FTLTNAVFKRETQVEFATGEILRMTHVARGLDSDGALLLDIVVSGHVLQLQSPAEVTVKDYTEDYIQTGPGQLYAYSTRLFTIDGVSVPYTWNHTVFYDEAQGRMPFLVETLHASSVESDYSQLEETLGFKIHASISKGDRSNQCPSGFALDSVGPFCADEDECAAGSPCSQICHNTVGTYYCSCLKGLTIAADGRTCQDVDECALGGHICHAGQDCDNTIGSYRCV
;
A
#
# COMPACT_ATOMS: atom_id res chain seq x y z
N PHE A 1 0.56 -3.29 22.02
CA PHE A 1 0.56 -4.11 23.25
C PHE A 1 -0.73 -3.91 24.04
N THR A 2 -1.05 -2.69 24.50
CA THR A 2 -2.27 -2.38 25.27
C THR A 2 -3.56 -2.88 24.64
N LEU A 3 -3.69 -2.81 23.32
CA LEU A 3 -4.89 -3.25 22.59
C LEU A 3 -4.95 -4.76 22.35
N THR A 4 -3.82 -5.41 22.06
CA THR A 4 -3.80 -6.79 21.54
C THR A 4 -3.24 -7.81 22.52
N ASN A 5 -2.72 -7.34 23.66
CA ASN A 5 -1.92 -8.12 24.59
C ASN A 5 -0.78 -8.91 23.90
N ALA A 6 -0.21 -8.33 22.84
CA ALA A 6 0.80 -8.95 21.98
C ALA A 6 0.36 -10.25 21.26
N VAL A 7 -0.95 -10.49 21.14
CA VAL A 7 -1.53 -11.56 20.33
C VAL A 7 -2.18 -10.93 19.10
N PHE A 8 -1.55 -11.08 17.94
CA PHE A 8 -2.06 -10.51 16.70
C PHE A 8 -1.46 -11.20 15.48
N LYS A 9 -2.15 -11.09 14.34
CA LYS A 9 -1.61 -11.39 13.01
C LYS A 9 -1.49 -10.09 12.23
N ARG A 10 -0.34 -9.80 11.64
CA ARG A 10 -0.18 -8.65 10.72
C ARG A 10 0.17 -9.16 9.33
N GLU A 11 -0.65 -8.82 8.36
CA GLU A 11 -0.41 -9.08 6.94
C GLU A 11 0.02 -7.78 6.28
N THR A 12 1.14 -7.80 5.56
CA THR A 12 1.73 -6.61 4.94
C THR A 12 2.07 -6.90 3.48
N GLN A 13 1.75 -5.95 2.62
CA GLN A 13 2.23 -5.86 1.24
C GLN A 13 3.02 -4.55 1.10
N VAL A 14 4.25 -4.67 0.60
CA VAL A 14 5.09 -3.55 0.21
C VAL A 14 5.25 -3.61 -1.30
N GLU A 15 4.98 -2.50 -1.96
CA GLU A 15 5.13 -2.38 -3.41
C GLU A 15 6.10 -1.24 -3.71
N PHE A 16 7.17 -1.57 -4.43
CA PHE A 16 8.17 -0.61 -4.85
C PHE A 16 7.73 0.02 -6.17
N ALA A 17 8.02 1.30 -6.38
CA ALA A 17 7.71 1.97 -7.65
C ALA A 17 8.42 1.34 -8.87
N THR A 18 9.44 0.51 -8.62
CA THR A 18 10.15 -0.32 -9.60
C THR A 18 9.38 -1.59 -10.01
N GLY A 19 8.27 -1.91 -9.34
CA GLY A 19 7.32 -2.99 -9.68
C GLY A 19 7.46 -4.26 -8.83
N GLU A 20 8.49 -4.36 -7.99
CA GLU A 20 8.65 -5.48 -7.07
C GLU A 20 7.62 -5.42 -5.94
N ILE A 21 7.18 -6.59 -5.50
CA ILE A 21 6.20 -6.75 -4.42
C ILE A 21 6.76 -7.71 -3.37
N LEU A 22 6.83 -7.24 -2.13
CA LEU A 22 7.20 -8.02 -0.95
C LEU A 22 5.97 -8.21 -0.07
N ARG A 23 5.75 -9.44 0.39
CA ARG A 23 4.68 -9.81 1.33
C ARG A 23 5.28 -10.32 2.62
N MET A 24 4.75 -9.84 3.74
CA MET A 24 5.20 -10.24 5.07
C MET A 24 4.00 -10.60 5.94
N THR A 25 4.08 -11.74 6.63
CA THR A 25 3.10 -12.13 7.66
C THR A 25 3.80 -12.25 8.99
N HIS A 26 3.31 -11.53 9.99
CA HIS A 26 3.75 -11.62 11.38
C HIS A 26 2.66 -12.32 12.18
N VAL A 27 3.03 -13.33 12.96
CA VAL A 27 2.11 -14.04 13.87
C VAL A 27 2.67 -13.94 15.28
N ALA A 28 2.09 -13.08 16.10
CA ALA A 28 2.44 -12.90 17.50
C ALA A 28 1.50 -13.72 18.40
N ARG A 29 2.06 -14.51 19.31
CA ARG A 29 1.34 -15.41 20.21
C ARG A 29 1.41 -14.99 21.69
N GLY A 30 1.66 -13.71 21.95
CA GLY A 30 1.88 -13.19 23.29
C GLY A 30 3.31 -13.41 23.78
N LEU A 31 3.48 -13.38 25.10
CA LEU A 31 4.78 -13.51 25.76
C LEU A 31 4.96 -14.94 26.30
N ASP A 32 6.20 -15.43 26.31
CA ASP A 32 6.56 -16.65 27.02
C ASP A 32 6.73 -16.42 28.54
N SER A 33 7.17 -17.46 29.25
CA SER A 33 7.37 -17.41 30.71
C SER A 33 8.45 -16.42 31.15
N ASP A 34 9.39 -16.09 30.27
CA ASP A 34 10.49 -15.16 30.55
C ASP A 34 10.17 -13.73 30.09
N GLY A 35 8.98 -13.52 29.52
CA GLY A 35 8.51 -12.24 29.02
C GLY A 35 8.98 -11.90 27.61
N ALA A 36 9.56 -12.86 26.87
CA ALA A 36 9.95 -12.67 25.49
C ALA A 36 8.74 -12.83 24.55
N LEU A 37 8.70 -12.00 23.50
CA LEU A 37 7.62 -12.05 22.51
C LEU A 37 7.77 -13.27 21.60
N LEU A 38 6.72 -14.09 21.53
CA LEU A 38 6.64 -15.21 20.59
C LEU A 38 6.14 -14.69 19.23
N LEU A 39 7.06 -14.50 18.28
CA LEU A 39 6.78 -13.90 16.97
C LEU A 39 7.35 -14.75 15.83
N ASP A 40 6.47 -15.23 14.94
CA ASP A 40 6.88 -15.81 13.67
C ASP A 40 6.76 -14.77 12.56
N ILE A 41 7.74 -14.73 11.66
CA ILE A 41 7.75 -13.84 10.51
C ILE A 41 7.96 -14.68 9.24
N VAL A 42 7.02 -14.56 8.30
CA VAL A 42 7.11 -15.18 6.98
C VAL A 42 7.23 -14.07 5.94
N VAL A 43 8.28 -14.13 5.12
CA VAL A 43 8.55 -13.14 4.06
C VAL A 43 8.59 -13.86 2.72
N SER A 44 7.94 -13.27 1.70
CA SER A 44 7.88 -13.83 0.35
C SER A 44 7.72 -12.73 -0.70
N GLY A 45 8.20 -12.96 -1.92
CA GLY A 45 8.09 -12.01 -3.03
C GLY A 45 9.46 -11.57 -3.53
N HIS A 46 9.49 -10.37 -4.09
CA HIS A 46 10.66 -9.81 -4.76
C HIS A 46 11.02 -8.45 -4.15
N VAL A 47 12.30 -8.11 -4.17
CA VAL A 47 12.83 -6.83 -3.72
C VAL A 47 13.84 -6.32 -4.73
N LEU A 48 14.06 -5.00 -4.73
CA LEU A 48 15.11 -4.39 -5.51
C LEU A 48 16.48 -4.93 -5.07
N GLN A 49 17.29 -5.36 -6.04
CA GLN A 49 18.66 -5.79 -5.77
C GLN A 49 19.57 -4.58 -5.61
N LEU A 50 20.22 -4.47 -4.45
CA LEU A 50 21.19 -3.41 -4.16
C LEU A 50 22.62 -3.91 -4.42
N GLN A 51 23.48 -3.03 -4.92
CA GLN A 51 24.92 -3.30 -5.02
C GLN A 51 25.56 -3.07 -3.65
N SER A 52 26.43 -3.98 -3.19
CA SER A 52 27.12 -3.83 -1.90
C SER A 52 28.44 -3.06 -2.06
N PRO A 53 28.75 -2.08 -1.19
CA PRO A 53 27.90 -1.50 -0.14
C PRO A 53 26.91 -0.48 -0.72
N ALA A 54 25.68 -0.46 -0.21
CA ALA A 54 24.69 0.58 -0.50
C ALA A 54 24.22 1.21 0.81
N GLU A 55 24.10 2.54 0.83
CA GLU A 55 23.54 3.28 1.96
C GLU A 55 22.01 3.39 1.77
N VAL A 56 21.25 2.77 2.67
CA VAL A 56 19.79 2.84 2.67
C VAL A 56 19.31 3.68 3.84
N THR A 57 18.53 4.72 3.55
CA THR A 57 17.94 5.57 4.60
C THR A 57 16.45 5.76 4.41
N VAL A 58 15.72 5.83 5.52
CA VAL A 58 14.28 6.14 5.57
C VAL A 58 14.11 7.36 6.47
N LYS A 59 13.40 8.38 6.00
CA LYS A 59 13.12 9.57 6.81
C LYS A 59 12.08 9.26 7.88
N ASP A 60 12.05 10.06 8.93
CA ASP A 60 10.97 10.11 9.91
C ASP A 60 9.61 10.24 9.20
N TYR A 61 8.59 9.57 9.72
CA TYR A 61 7.28 9.49 9.09
C TYR A 61 6.16 9.37 10.12
N THR A 62 4.95 9.67 9.68
CA THR A 62 3.73 9.33 10.40
C THR A 62 2.90 8.32 9.62
N GLU A 63 2.09 7.55 10.34
CA GLU A 63 1.16 6.59 9.74
C GLU A 63 -0.11 6.51 10.56
N ASP A 64 -1.25 6.64 9.89
CA ASP A 64 -2.55 6.52 10.53
C ASP A 64 -2.99 5.05 10.55
N TYR A 65 -3.29 4.56 11.74
CA TYR A 65 -3.97 3.29 11.97
C TYR A 65 -5.46 3.57 12.06
N ILE A 66 -6.24 2.92 11.21
CA ILE A 66 -7.69 3.06 11.09
C ILE A 66 -8.35 1.82 11.68
N GLN A 67 -9.31 1.99 12.58
CA GLN A 67 -10.12 0.88 13.10
C GLN A 67 -11.17 0.48 12.05
N THR A 68 -10.88 -0.53 11.23
CA THR A 68 -11.76 -0.91 10.10
C THR A 68 -12.80 -1.98 10.41
N GLY A 69 -12.74 -2.58 11.60
CA GLY A 69 -13.74 -3.54 12.04
C GLY A 69 -13.46 -4.08 13.44
N PRO A 70 -14.28 -5.03 13.93
CA PRO A 70 -14.01 -5.76 15.16
C PRO A 70 -12.67 -6.51 15.04
N GLY A 71 -11.74 -6.27 15.96
CA GLY A 71 -10.44 -6.96 15.93
C GLY A 71 -9.57 -6.63 14.71
N GLN A 72 -9.82 -5.52 13.99
CA GLN A 72 -9.09 -5.20 12.76
C GLN A 72 -8.61 -3.73 12.73
N LEU A 73 -7.32 -3.55 12.42
CA LEU A 73 -6.74 -2.26 12.07
C LEU A 73 -6.20 -2.30 10.64
N TYR A 74 -6.34 -1.21 9.92
CA TYR A 74 -5.75 -1.00 8.60
C TYR A 74 -4.84 0.21 8.61
N ALA A 75 -3.73 0.13 7.90
CA ALA A 75 -2.88 1.27 7.64
C ALA A 75 -2.28 1.18 6.23
N TYR A 76 -2.24 2.33 5.57
CA TYR A 76 -1.68 2.49 4.24
C TYR A 76 -0.85 3.76 4.22
N SER A 77 0.38 3.68 3.70
CA SER A 77 1.21 4.85 3.49
C SER A 77 2.08 4.73 2.25
N THR A 78 2.30 5.86 1.57
CA THR A 78 3.30 5.99 0.50
C THR A 78 4.47 6.79 1.06
N ARG A 79 5.68 6.25 0.95
CA ARG A 79 6.89 6.84 1.53
C ARG A 79 8.04 6.80 0.53
N LEU A 80 9.12 7.48 0.88
CA LEU A 80 10.38 7.46 0.15
C LEU A 80 11.45 6.84 1.04
N PHE A 81 12.22 5.92 0.48
CA PHE A 81 13.54 5.56 1.02
C PHE A 81 14.60 6.05 0.04
N THR A 82 15.84 6.19 0.49
CA THR A 82 16.94 6.53 -0.40
C THR A 82 17.95 5.40 -0.49
N ILE A 83 18.53 5.23 -1.67
CA ILE A 83 19.66 4.34 -1.95
C ILE A 83 20.76 5.23 -2.51
N ASP A 84 21.87 5.38 -1.79
CA ASP A 84 22.99 6.24 -2.19
C ASP A 84 22.53 7.67 -2.58
N GLY A 85 21.54 8.19 -1.84
CA GLY A 85 20.92 9.51 -2.06
C GLY A 85 19.80 9.55 -3.11
N VAL A 86 19.58 8.48 -3.87
CA VAL A 86 18.49 8.39 -4.86
C VAL A 86 17.20 7.97 -4.18
N SER A 87 16.16 8.81 -4.27
CA SER A 87 14.86 8.52 -3.64
C SER A 87 14.03 7.54 -4.47
N VAL A 88 13.56 6.48 -3.83
CA VAL A 88 12.68 5.47 -4.40
C VAL A 88 11.36 5.44 -3.63
N PRO A 89 10.21 5.63 -4.31
CA PRO A 89 8.91 5.48 -3.68
C PRO A 89 8.56 4.02 -3.43
N TYR A 90 7.86 3.80 -2.33
CA TYR A 90 7.22 2.54 -2.00
C TYR A 90 5.91 2.79 -1.28
N THR A 91 4.97 1.86 -1.43
CA THR A 91 3.75 1.82 -0.65
C THR A 91 3.86 0.72 0.40
N TRP A 92 3.29 0.98 1.57
CA TRP A 92 3.26 0.06 2.70
C TRP A 92 1.81 -0.09 3.13
N ASN A 93 1.22 -1.22 2.78
CA ASN A 93 -0.16 -1.57 3.10
C ASN A 93 -0.16 -2.71 4.10
N HIS A 94 -0.83 -2.56 5.24
CA HIS A 94 -0.99 -3.66 6.16
C HIS A 94 -2.30 -3.66 6.93
N THR A 95 -2.72 -4.88 7.28
CA THR A 95 -3.86 -5.14 8.15
C THR A 95 -3.38 -5.90 9.39
N VAL A 96 -3.80 -5.44 10.57
CA VAL A 96 -3.57 -6.13 11.84
C VAL A 96 -4.89 -6.74 12.30
N PHE A 97 -4.87 -8.04 12.57
CA PHE A 97 -5.96 -8.82 13.12
C PHE A 97 -5.65 -9.20 14.57
N TYR A 98 -6.62 -9.04 15.46
CA TYR A 98 -6.54 -9.40 16.87
C TYR A 98 -7.90 -9.86 17.40
N ASP A 99 -7.94 -10.38 18.61
CA ASP A 99 -9.18 -10.81 19.25
C ASP A 99 -10.10 -9.61 19.53
N GLU A 100 -11.29 -9.61 18.94
CA GLU A 100 -12.29 -8.55 19.12
C GLU A 100 -12.74 -8.38 20.58
N ALA A 101 -12.60 -9.41 21.42
CA ALA A 101 -12.90 -9.33 22.85
C ALA A 101 -11.96 -8.37 23.60
N GLN A 102 -10.80 -8.02 23.02
CA GLN A 102 -9.91 -6.99 23.56
C GLN A 102 -10.45 -5.56 23.33
N GLY A 103 -11.55 -5.42 22.58
CA GLY A 103 -12.17 -4.14 22.28
C GLY A 103 -11.58 -3.49 21.03
N ARG A 104 -11.40 -2.17 21.08
CA ARG A 104 -10.96 -1.34 19.93
C ARG A 104 -10.04 -0.23 20.39
N MET A 105 -9.39 0.44 19.44
CA MET A 105 -8.74 1.72 19.71
C MET A 105 -9.73 2.73 20.33
N PRO A 106 -9.28 3.57 21.28
CA PRO A 106 -10.07 4.68 21.82
C PRO A 106 -10.71 5.56 20.73
N PHE A 107 -9.98 5.78 19.65
CA PHE A 107 -10.36 6.60 18.50
C PHE A 107 -10.52 5.74 17.22
N LEU A 108 -11.25 6.25 16.23
CA LEU A 108 -11.33 5.60 14.91
C LEU A 108 -9.98 5.63 14.18
N VAL A 109 -9.19 6.66 14.47
CA VAL A 109 -7.86 6.86 13.89
C VAL A 109 -6.87 7.25 14.98
N GLU A 110 -5.76 6.52 15.06
CA GLU A 110 -4.59 6.86 15.86
C GLU A 110 -3.36 6.97 14.97
N THR A 111 -2.50 7.95 15.24
CA THR A 111 -1.33 8.26 14.40
C THR A 111 -0.07 7.75 15.08
N LEU A 112 0.64 6.86 14.39
CA LEU A 112 2.01 6.45 14.72
C LEU A 112 2.96 7.56 14.28
N HIS A 113 3.84 7.97 15.19
CA HIS A 113 4.98 8.85 14.90
C HIS A 113 6.25 8.02 14.99
N ALA A 114 6.89 7.80 13.85
CA ALA A 114 8.15 7.09 13.73
C ALA A 114 9.29 8.08 13.52
N SER A 115 10.28 8.04 14.40
CA SER A 115 11.45 8.90 14.33
C SER A 115 12.74 8.13 14.60
N SER A 116 13.88 8.73 14.25
CA SER A 116 15.21 8.12 14.47
C SER A 116 15.30 6.74 13.80
N VAL A 117 14.80 6.66 12.57
CA VAL A 117 14.78 5.43 11.78
C VAL A 117 16.19 5.18 11.24
N GLU A 118 16.83 4.15 11.77
CA GLU A 118 18.20 3.76 11.41
C GLU A 118 18.21 2.29 10.99
N SER A 119 18.99 1.96 9.96
CA SER A 119 19.26 0.59 9.54
C SER A 119 20.73 0.42 9.21
N ASP A 120 21.29 -0.73 9.57
CA ASP A 120 22.67 -1.10 9.28
C ASP A 120 22.74 -2.57 8.88
N TYR A 121 23.59 -2.89 7.91
CA TYR A 121 23.83 -4.25 7.47
C TYR A 121 25.32 -4.58 7.54
N SER A 122 25.66 -5.56 8.37
CA SER A 122 27.02 -6.09 8.46
C SER A 122 27.12 -7.37 7.64
N GLN A 123 27.81 -7.31 6.51
CA GLN A 123 28.09 -8.48 5.69
C GLN A 123 29.01 -9.49 6.42
N LEU A 124 29.93 -9.02 7.25
CA LEU A 124 30.87 -9.88 7.98
C LEU A 124 30.15 -10.72 9.05
N GLU A 125 29.23 -10.10 9.77
CA GLU A 125 28.47 -10.75 10.85
C GLU A 125 27.16 -11.37 10.35
N GLU A 126 26.81 -11.17 9.07
CA GLU A 126 25.53 -11.56 8.47
C GLU A 126 24.32 -11.04 9.26
N THR A 127 24.42 -9.83 9.82
CA THR A 127 23.38 -9.24 10.66
C THR A 127 22.76 -8.00 10.02
N LEU A 128 21.44 -7.88 10.18
CA LEU A 128 20.67 -6.68 9.84
C LEU A 128 20.16 -6.05 11.15
N GLY A 129 20.62 -4.84 11.43
CA GLY A 129 20.14 -4.03 12.53
C GLY A 129 19.13 -2.99 12.03
N PHE A 130 18.06 -2.78 12.79
CA PHE A 130 17.16 -1.65 12.60
C PHE A 130 16.75 -1.08 13.95
N LYS A 131 16.56 0.24 13.98
CA LYS A 131 16.15 0.98 15.17
C LYS A 131 15.11 2.01 14.76
N ILE A 132 14.09 2.15 15.60
CA ILE A 132 13.01 3.08 15.41
C ILE A 132 12.55 3.56 16.79
N HIS A 133 12.39 4.87 16.94
CA HIS A 133 11.64 5.45 18.04
C HIS A 133 10.18 5.60 17.58
N ALA A 134 9.25 5.09 18.37
CA ALA A 134 7.83 5.08 18.03
C ALA A 134 6.99 5.65 19.18
N SER A 135 6.05 6.52 18.84
CA SER A 135 4.98 6.95 19.75
C SER A 135 3.63 6.92 19.04
N ILE A 136 2.55 6.74 19.79
CA ILE A 136 1.19 6.73 19.26
C ILE A 136 0.41 7.87 19.89
N SER A 137 -0.37 8.60 19.09
CA SER A 137 -1.23 9.67 19.57
C SER A 137 -2.61 9.61 18.92
N LYS A 138 -3.56 10.37 19.49
CA LYS A 138 -4.83 10.68 18.83
C LYS A 138 -4.54 11.32 17.47
N GLY A 139 -5.18 10.84 16.40
CA GLY A 139 -5.05 11.44 15.06
C GLY A 139 -5.87 12.72 14.90
N ASP A 140 -5.51 13.54 13.91
CA ASP A 140 -6.12 14.87 13.66
C ASP A 140 -7.63 14.79 13.42
N ARG A 141 -8.09 13.72 12.74
CA ARG A 141 -9.51 13.41 12.49
C ARG A 141 -9.98 12.14 13.20
N SER A 142 -9.39 11.83 14.34
CA SER A 142 -9.65 10.66 15.22
C SER A 142 -11.10 10.22 15.48
N ASN A 143 -12.10 11.10 15.33
CA ASN A 143 -13.52 10.78 15.53
C ASN A 143 -14.32 10.66 14.22
N GLN A 144 -13.66 10.72 13.08
CA GLN A 144 -14.25 10.60 11.74
C GLN A 144 -13.42 9.61 10.94
N CYS A 145 -14.07 8.91 10.01
CA CYS A 145 -13.35 8.08 9.08
C CYS A 145 -12.54 8.95 8.09
N PRO A 146 -11.32 8.52 7.71
CA PRO A 146 -10.57 9.17 6.64
C PRO A 146 -11.31 9.13 5.31
N SER A 147 -10.88 9.93 4.34
CA SER A 147 -11.41 9.86 2.97
C SER A 147 -11.24 8.44 2.39
N GLY A 148 -12.25 7.97 1.64
CA GLY A 148 -12.32 6.59 1.15
C GLY A 148 -12.89 5.61 2.18
N PHE A 149 -13.30 6.10 3.35
CA PHE A 149 -13.95 5.30 4.39
C PHE A 149 -15.19 6.00 4.93
N ALA A 150 -16.22 5.21 5.22
CA ALA A 150 -17.45 5.62 5.87
C ALA A 150 -17.59 4.96 7.24
N LEU A 151 -18.38 5.57 8.12
CA LEU A 151 -18.75 4.94 9.37
C LEU A 151 -19.58 3.68 9.08
N ASP A 152 -19.14 2.54 9.60
CA ASP A 152 -19.85 1.28 9.49
C ASP A 152 -21.20 1.35 10.24
N SER A 153 -22.24 0.78 9.62
CA SER A 153 -23.55 0.61 10.24
C SER A 153 -23.55 -0.32 11.46
N VAL A 154 -22.57 -1.23 11.55
CA VAL A 154 -22.49 -2.27 12.60
C VAL A 154 -21.80 -1.75 13.87
N GLY A 155 -21.02 -0.67 13.78
CA GLY A 155 -20.32 -0.14 14.95
C GLY A 155 -19.44 1.08 14.64
N PRO A 156 -18.72 1.59 15.65
CA PRO A 156 -17.79 2.70 15.48
C PRO A 156 -16.50 2.21 14.81
N PHE A 157 -16.62 1.85 13.53
CA PHE A 157 -15.57 1.35 12.66
C PHE A 157 -15.62 2.09 11.32
N CYS A 158 -14.51 2.10 10.62
CA CYS A 158 -14.41 2.69 9.30
C CYS A 158 -14.44 1.60 8.23
N ALA A 159 -15.58 1.46 7.56
CA ALA A 159 -15.71 0.58 6.42
C ALA A 159 -15.20 1.29 5.17
N ASP A 160 -14.56 0.53 4.29
CA ASP A 160 -14.18 0.97 2.95
C ASP A 160 -15.42 1.47 2.18
N GLU A 161 -15.30 2.63 1.53
CA GLU A 161 -16.33 3.11 0.61
C GLU A 161 -16.08 2.53 -0.77
N ASP A 162 -16.93 1.61 -1.23
CA ASP A 162 -16.82 1.09 -2.61
C ASP A 162 -17.32 2.13 -3.61
N GLU A 163 -16.42 2.98 -4.12
CA GLU A 163 -16.79 4.03 -5.07
C GLU A 163 -17.26 3.45 -6.41
N CYS A 164 -16.82 2.24 -6.75
CA CYS A 164 -17.27 1.53 -7.95
C CYS A 164 -18.73 1.09 -7.83
N ALA A 165 -19.18 0.66 -6.64
CA ALA A 165 -20.57 0.31 -6.37
C ALA A 165 -21.46 1.55 -6.17
N ALA A 166 -20.94 2.66 -5.63
CA ALA A 166 -21.70 3.86 -5.33
C ALA A 166 -22.09 4.67 -6.58
N GLY A 167 -21.31 4.59 -7.65
CA GLY A 167 -21.60 5.32 -8.89
C GLY A 167 -20.61 5.12 -10.03
N SER A 168 -19.55 4.34 -9.85
CA SER A 168 -18.47 4.11 -10.83
C SER A 168 -17.88 5.40 -11.40
N PRO A 169 -16.95 6.05 -10.69
CA PRO A 169 -16.32 7.31 -11.12
C PRO A 169 -15.47 7.20 -12.40
N CYS A 170 -15.28 5.99 -12.93
CA CYS A 170 -14.48 5.68 -14.11
C CYS A 170 -15.33 5.69 -15.39
N SER A 171 -14.73 6.12 -16.51
CA SER A 171 -15.37 6.07 -17.83
C SER A 171 -15.58 4.65 -18.37
N GLN A 172 -14.73 3.70 -17.95
CA GLN A 172 -14.77 2.31 -18.40
C GLN A 172 -14.71 1.34 -17.23
N ILE A 173 -13.51 0.91 -16.81
CA ILE A 173 -13.35 -0.13 -15.80
C ILE A 173 -12.95 0.52 -14.48
N CYS A 174 -13.72 0.24 -13.42
CA CYS A 174 -13.46 0.69 -12.05
C CYS A 174 -12.97 -0.47 -11.19
N HIS A 175 -11.91 -0.23 -10.41
CA HIS A 175 -11.37 -1.18 -9.45
C HIS A 175 -11.41 -0.56 -8.05
N ASN A 176 -12.21 -1.15 -7.16
CA ASN A 176 -12.25 -0.74 -5.76
C ASN A 176 -11.05 -1.30 -5.00
N THR A 177 -10.47 -0.49 -4.12
CA THR A 177 -9.34 -0.86 -3.26
C THR A 177 -9.51 -0.24 -1.88
N VAL A 178 -8.90 -0.80 -0.83
CA VAL A 178 -9.18 -0.28 0.52
C VAL A 178 -8.69 1.17 0.68
N GLY A 179 -9.64 2.08 0.89
CA GLY A 179 -9.44 3.52 1.07
C GLY A 179 -9.33 4.33 -0.22
N THR A 180 -9.50 3.73 -1.40
CA THR A 180 -9.45 4.43 -2.70
C THR A 180 -9.95 3.54 -3.85
N TYR A 181 -10.05 4.09 -5.06
CA TYR A 181 -10.24 3.31 -6.27
C TYR A 181 -9.23 3.72 -7.34
N TYR A 182 -9.15 2.92 -8.39
CA TYR A 182 -8.47 3.34 -9.62
C TYR A 182 -9.23 2.88 -10.86
N CYS A 183 -9.05 3.64 -11.94
CA CYS A 183 -9.67 3.37 -13.22
C CYS A 183 -8.67 2.69 -14.16
N SER A 184 -9.17 1.84 -15.04
CA SER A 184 -8.40 1.27 -16.15
C SER A 184 -9.23 1.26 -17.43
N CYS A 185 -8.53 1.12 -18.56
CA CYS A 185 -9.12 1.20 -19.88
C CYS A 185 -9.13 -0.15 -20.58
N LEU A 186 -10.10 -0.32 -21.47
CA LEU A 186 -10.15 -1.43 -22.41
C LEU A 186 -8.92 -1.40 -23.33
N LYS A 187 -8.59 -2.56 -23.91
CA LYS A 187 -7.46 -2.70 -24.83
C LYS A 187 -7.56 -1.67 -25.98
N GLY A 188 -6.43 -1.04 -26.31
CA GLY A 188 -6.34 0.00 -27.35
C GLY A 188 -6.58 1.41 -26.82
N LEU A 189 -6.89 1.57 -25.53
CA LEU A 189 -7.04 2.87 -24.88
C LEU A 189 -6.08 2.99 -23.69
N THR A 190 -5.78 4.22 -23.32
CA THR A 190 -4.97 4.57 -22.14
C THR A 190 -5.73 5.51 -21.22
N ILE A 191 -5.39 5.48 -19.92
CA ILE A 191 -5.96 6.41 -18.95
C ILE A 191 -5.49 7.84 -19.27
N ALA A 192 -6.42 8.78 -19.24
CA ALA A 192 -6.14 10.20 -19.41
C ALA A 192 -5.57 10.82 -18.14
N ALA A 193 -5.12 12.08 -18.25
CA ALA A 193 -4.50 12.82 -17.15
C ALA A 193 -5.42 13.06 -15.93
N ASP A 194 -6.73 12.94 -16.10
CA ASP A 194 -7.70 13.02 -15.00
C ASP A 194 -7.79 11.72 -14.18
N GLY A 195 -7.12 10.65 -14.61
CA GLY A 195 -7.12 9.35 -13.96
C GLY A 195 -8.46 8.60 -14.04
N ARG A 196 -9.42 9.06 -14.84
CA ARG A 196 -10.80 8.54 -14.88
C ARG A 196 -11.31 8.27 -16.29
N THR A 197 -10.92 9.10 -17.26
CA THR A 197 -11.33 8.96 -18.65
C THR A 197 -10.32 8.15 -19.45
N CYS A 198 -10.81 7.45 -20.46
CA CYS A 198 -9.97 6.69 -21.37
C CYS A 198 -9.87 7.43 -22.70
N GLN A 199 -8.64 7.59 -23.18
CA GLN A 199 -8.33 8.16 -24.49
C GLN A 199 -7.78 7.10 -25.41
N ASP A 200 -8.04 7.26 -26.70
CA ASP A 200 -7.56 6.39 -27.75
C ASP A 200 -6.02 6.40 -27.83
N VAL A 201 -5.43 5.26 -28.10
CA VAL A 201 -4.00 5.15 -28.40
C VAL A 201 -3.84 5.22 -29.90
N ASP A 202 -3.33 6.33 -30.42
CA ASP A 202 -3.11 6.46 -31.87
C ASP A 202 -1.88 5.65 -32.32
N GLU A 203 -2.10 4.40 -32.72
CA GLU A 203 -1.01 3.52 -33.14
C GLU A 203 -0.35 3.99 -34.44
N CYS A 204 -1.06 4.76 -35.26
CA CYS A 204 -0.52 5.35 -36.49
C CYS A 204 0.49 6.46 -36.16
N ALA A 205 0.13 7.37 -35.26
CA ALA A 205 1.01 8.46 -34.82
C ALA A 205 2.20 7.96 -33.99
N LEU A 206 2.00 6.90 -33.20
CA LEU A 206 3.05 6.29 -32.38
C LEU A 206 3.94 5.32 -33.16
N GLY A 207 3.60 4.98 -34.41
CA GLY A 207 4.30 3.97 -35.20
C GLY A 207 4.20 2.55 -34.63
N GLY A 208 3.18 2.29 -33.81
CA GLY A 208 2.90 0.99 -33.19
C GLY A 208 2.09 0.02 -34.07
N HIS A 209 1.77 0.42 -35.30
CA HIS A 209 1.01 -0.38 -36.25
C HIS A 209 1.86 -1.47 -36.93
N ILE A 210 1.20 -2.52 -37.44
CA ILE A 210 1.84 -3.63 -38.18
C ILE A 210 1.55 -3.64 -39.69
N CYS A 211 1.07 -2.51 -40.23
CA CYS A 211 0.77 -2.37 -41.66
C CYS A 211 1.98 -2.69 -42.56
N HIS A 212 1.71 -3.33 -43.70
CA HIS A 212 2.75 -3.70 -44.65
C HIS A 212 3.31 -2.48 -45.40
N ALA A 213 4.51 -2.63 -45.95
CA ALA A 213 5.12 -1.59 -46.80
C ALA A 213 4.21 -1.28 -48.00
N GLY A 214 3.78 -0.01 -48.10
CA GLY A 214 2.87 0.47 -49.13
C GLY A 214 1.40 0.56 -48.72
N GLN A 215 1.04 0.18 -47.49
CA GLN A 215 -0.27 0.48 -46.89
C GLN A 215 -0.22 1.75 -46.05
N ASP A 216 -1.31 2.51 -46.06
CA ASP A 216 -1.49 3.64 -45.15
C ASP A 216 -2.14 3.17 -43.84
N CYS A 217 -1.80 3.83 -42.73
CA CYS A 217 -2.40 3.55 -41.42
C CYS A 217 -3.55 4.54 -41.17
N ASP A 218 -4.73 4.00 -40.84
CA ASP A 218 -5.92 4.77 -40.45
C ASP A 218 -6.29 4.43 -39.00
N ASN A 219 -6.18 5.43 -38.11
CA ASN A 219 -6.43 5.26 -36.68
C ASN A 219 -7.92 5.21 -36.38
N THR A 220 -8.33 4.33 -35.47
CA THR A 220 -9.73 4.15 -35.06
C THR A 220 -9.82 4.03 -33.54
N ILE A 221 -11.00 4.26 -32.96
CA ILE A 221 -11.11 4.17 -31.50
C ILE A 221 -10.85 2.73 -31.02
N GLY A 222 -9.79 2.56 -30.23
CA GLY A 222 -9.31 1.31 -29.65
C GLY A 222 -8.50 0.42 -30.61
N SER A 223 -8.18 0.88 -31.82
CA SER A 223 -7.40 0.11 -32.80
C SER A 223 -6.97 0.92 -34.03
N TYR A 224 -6.39 0.28 -35.03
CA TYR A 224 -6.11 0.87 -36.33
C TYR A 224 -6.44 -0.12 -37.44
N ARG A 225 -6.55 0.38 -38.67
CA ARG A 225 -6.62 -0.45 -39.88
C ARG A 225 -5.60 0.00 -40.92
N CYS A 226 -5.14 -0.96 -41.71
CA CYS A 226 -4.24 -0.71 -42.82
C CYS A 226 -5.06 -0.66 -44.11
N VAL A 227 -4.93 0.44 -44.85
CA VAL A 227 -5.69 0.69 -46.09
C VAL A 227 -4.77 0.75 -47.31
#